data_AF-A0A7J2MPR9-F1
#
_entry.id   AF-A0A7J2MPR9-F1
#
_cell.length_a   1.000
_cell.length_b   1.000
_cell.length_c   1.000
_cell.angle_alpha   90.00
_cell.angle_beta   90.00
_cell.angle_gamma   90.00
#
_symmetry.space_group_name_H-M   'P 1'
#
loop_
_entity.id
_entity.type
_entity.pdbx_description
1 polymer ?
#
loop_
_entity_poly.entity_id
_entity_poly.type
_entity_poly.pdbx_seq_one_letter_code
_entity_poly.pdbx_strand_id
1 'polypeptide(L)'
;MHLFSARVSEMYKIKDYYHERAKKEGYRSRAAYKLKEINKRFRLIRKGDYVLDLGCSPGGWLQVAREIVGEGGYVLGVDKVRTLPLQYNNVEIIESDLEDFHTEMKFNVVLSDISPKIMGKRDVDQYRSYILAKKALEVTEKVLEDRGNFLVKIFQSEDVKSFSDDLRKRFGYVKFYRPRSTRKGSSEIYIICKSFRTSCL
;
A
#
# COMPACT_ATOMS: atom_id res chain seq x y z
N MET A 1 -26.35 22.67 12.22
CA MET A 1 -25.69 22.97 10.92
C MET A 1 -24.22 23.42 11.02
N HIS A 2 -23.77 24.09 12.09
CA HIS A 2 -22.36 24.57 12.18
C HIS A 2 -21.29 23.48 12.29
N LEU A 3 -21.53 22.38 13.01
CA LEU A 3 -20.57 21.27 13.15
C LEU A 3 -20.31 20.52 11.83
N PHE A 4 -21.28 20.48 10.92
CA PHE A 4 -21.14 19.81 9.62
C PHE A 4 -20.25 20.62 8.67
N SER A 5 -20.42 21.94 8.64
CA SER A 5 -19.61 22.86 7.82
C SER A 5 -18.14 22.91 8.25
N ALA A 6 -17.86 22.97 9.56
CA ALA A 6 -16.49 22.97 10.08
C ALA A 6 -15.74 21.66 9.73
N ARG A 7 -16.40 20.51 9.88
CA ARG A 7 -15.83 19.19 9.59
C ARG A 7 -15.52 18.97 8.11
N VAL A 8 -16.37 19.51 7.25
CA VAL A 8 -16.15 19.54 5.79
C VAL A 8 -14.96 20.44 5.47
N SER A 9 -14.89 21.66 6.00
CA SER A 9 -13.79 22.61 5.75
C SER A 9 -12.41 22.07 6.17
N GLU A 10 -12.35 21.35 7.29
CA GLU A 10 -11.11 20.75 7.80
C GLU A 10 -10.65 19.56 6.94
N MET A 11 -11.60 18.80 6.37
CA MET A 11 -11.34 17.70 5.44
C MET A 11 -10.74 18.19 4.11
N TYR A 12 -11.23 19.33 3.59
CA TYR A 12 -10.64 19.98 2.41
C TYR A 12 -9.22 20.50 2.70
N LYS A 13 -9.00 21.18 3.84
CA LYS A 13 -7.66 21.66 4.24
C LYS A 13 -6.60 20.56 4.34
N ILE A 14 -6.92 19.42 4.96
CA ILE A 14 -5.97 18.28 5.04
C ILE A 14 -5.72 17.68 3.66
N LYS A 15 -6.75 17.66 2.79
CA LYS A 15 -6.61 17.12 1.43
C LYS A 15 -5.64 17.96 0.61
N ASP A 16 -5.77 19.27 0.71
CA ASP A 16 -4.98 20.22 -0.06
C ASP A 16 -3.56 20.31 0.50
N TYR A 17 -3.38 20.31 1.82
CA TYR A 17 -2.05 20.35 2.45
C TYR A 17 -1.10 19.25 1.94
N TYR A 18 -1.50 17.98 1.98
CA TYR A 18 -0.63 16.89 1.52
C TYR A 18 -0.49 16.81 0.01
N HIS A 19 -1.48 17.33 -0.74
CA HIS A 19 -1.40 17.39 -2.21
C HIS A 19 -0.40 18.47 -2.65
N GLU A 20 -0.52 19.68 -2.10
CA GLU A 20 0.40 20.78 -2.36
C GLU A 20 1.81 20.45 -1.91
N ARG A 21 1.95 19.83 -0.73
CA ARG A 21 3.25 19.41 -0.22
C ARG A 21 3.91 18.35 -1.11
N ALA A 22 3.13 17.36 -1.57
CA ALA A 22 3.64 16.35 -2.51
C ALA A 22 4.15 17.00 -3.79
N LYS A 23 3.38 17.93 -4.36
CA LYS A 23 3.78 18.68 -5.55
C LYS A 23 5.05 19.51 -5.32
N LYS A 24 5.16 20.21 -4.18
CA LYS A 24 6.36 21.00 -3.80
C LYS A 24 7.60 20.12 -3.63
N GLU A 25 7.45 18.93 -3.06
CA GLU A 25 8.56 17.97 -2.83
C GLU A 25 8.79 17.03 -4.02
N GLY A 26 8.08 17.20 -5.16
CA GLY A 26 8.26 16.37 -6.36
C GLY A 26 7.65 14.96 -6.30
N TYR A 27 6.81 14.66 -5.31
CA TYR A 27 6.07 13.41 -5.26
C TYR A 27 4.88 13.41 -6.22
N ARG A 28 4.70 12.29 -6.93
CA ARG A 28 3.60 12.08 -7.88
C ARG A 28 2.24 11.92 -7.21
N SER A 29 2.21 11.62 -5.91
CA SER A 29 0.98 11.47 -5.16
C SER A 29 1.20 11.77 -3.68
N ARG A 30 0.17 12.33 -3.04
CA ARG A 30 0.09 12.45 -1.57
C ARG A 30 0.17 11.12 -0.83
N ALA A 31 -0.09 10.00 -1.52
CA ALA A 31 0.06 8.66 -0.95
C ALA A 31 1.50 8.39 -0.49
N ALA A 32 2.49 9.08 -1.07
CA ALA A 32 3.89 9.05 -0.60
C ALA A 32 4.00 9.33 0.91
N TYR A 33 3.25 10.29 1.44
CA TYR A 33 3.28 10.60 2.87
C TYR A 33 2.71 9.49 3.75
N LYS A 34 1.77 8.69 3.24
CA LYS A 34 1.26 7.52 3.97
C LYS A 34 2.37 6.49 4.14
N LEU A 35 3.06 6.13 3.05
CA LEU A 35 4.16 5.16 3.11
C LEU A 35 5.32 5.68 3.96
N LYS A 36 5.70 6.95 3.83
CA LYS A 36 6.71 7.58 4.70
C LYS A 36 6.33 7.48 6.18
N GLU A 37 5.09 7.79 6.52
CA GLU A 37 4.59 7.72 7.89
C GLU A 37 4.58 6.28 8.42
N ILE A 38 4.08 5.33 7.63
CA ILE A 38 4.05 3.91 7.97
C ILE A 38 5.47 3.39 8.16
N ASN A 39 6.37 3.65 7.22
CA ASN A 39 7.74 3.15 7.31
C ASN A 39 8.52 3.77 8.48
N LYS A 40 8.33 5.06 8.76
CA LYS A 40 8.90 5.71 9.94
C LYS A 40 8.50 5.01 11.24
N ARG A 41 7.26 4.52 11.32
CA ARG A 41 6.72 3.88 12.52
C ARG A 41 7.04 2.39 12.63
N PHE A 42 7.00 1.66 11.51
CA PHE A 42 7.04 0.18 11.52
C PHE A 42 8.32 -0.42 10.92
N ARG A 43 9.13 0.40 10.24
CA ARG A 43 10.39 0.01 9.57
C ARG A 43 10.20 -1.24 8.72
N LEU A 44 9.27 -1.15 7.75
CA LEU A 44 8.92 -2.24 6.84
C LEU A 44 9.96 -2.38 5.73
N ILE A 45 10.41 -1.26 5.18
CA ILE A 45 11.40 -1.16 4.12
C ILE A 45 12.70 -0.66 4.72
N ARG A 46 13.81 -1.30 4.33
CA ARG A 46 15.19 -1.01 4.73
C ARG A 46 16.06 -0.78 3.51
N LYS A 47 17.24 -0.22 3.74
CA LYS A 47 18.26 -0.05 2.69
C LYS A 47 18.66 -1.42 2.15
N GLY A 48 18.70 -1.56 0.83
CA GLY A 48 19.03 -2.82 0.13
C GLY A 48 17.84 -3.76 -0.10
N ASP A 49 16.66 -3.47 0.44
CA ASP A 49 15.49 -4.35 0.24
C ASP A 49 15.04 -4.38 -1.23
N TYR A 50 14.49 -5.53 -1.61
CA TYR A 50 13.72 -5.73 -2.83
C TYR A 50 12.24 -5.54 -2.50
N VAL A 51 11.62 -4.56 -3.14
CA VAL A 51 10.25 -4.12 -2.84
C VAL A 51 9.35 -4.30 -4.06
N LEU A 52 8.23 -4.99 -3.87
CA LEU A 52 7.15 -5.06 -4.84
C LEU A 52 6.01 -4.12 -4.43
N ASP A 53 5.60 -3.21 -5.30
CA ASP A 53 4.50 -2.27 -5.11
C ASP A 53 3.33 -2.62 -6.03
N LEU A 54 2.29 -3.25 -5.46
CA LEU A 54 1.08 -3.66 -6.15
C LEU A 54 0.07 -2.51 -6.20
N GLY A 55 -0.42 -2.19 -7.39
CA GLY A 55 -1.23 -1.00 -7.63
C GLY A 55 -0.42 0.28 -7.56
N CYS A 56 0.75 0.28 -8.19
CA CYS A 56 1.75 1.31 -8.01
C CYS A 56 1.35 2.68 -8.58
N SER A 57 0.33 2.79 -9.43
CA SER A 57 -0.06 4.05 -10.07
C SER A 57 -0.51 5.11 -9.05
N PRO A 58 -0.04 6.38 -9.13
CA PRO A 58 0.79 6.98 -10.18
C PRO A 58 2.31 6.94 -9.91
N GLY A 59 2.78 6.15 -8.94
CA GLY A 59 4.19 5.94 -8.61
C GLY A 59 4.68 6.66 -7.36
N GLY A 60 3.77 7.17 -6.52
CA GLY A 60 4.15 7.86 -5.27
C GLY A 60 4.79 6.93 -4.23
N TRP A 61 4.35 5.67 -4.17
CA TRP A 61 4.95 4.65 -3.30
C TRP A 61 6.27 4.13 -3.89
N LEU A 62 6.36 3.93 -5.21
CA LEU A 62 7.63 3.67 -5.90
C LEU A 62 8.73 4.69 -5.57
N GLN A 63 8.41 5.99 -5.59
CA GLN A 63 9.37 7.05 -5.22
C GLN A 63 9.90 6.86 -3.80
N VAL A 64 8.98 6.66 -2.84
CA VAL A 64 9.35 6.51 -1.43
C VAL A 64 10.10 5.21 -1.17
N ALA A 65 9.66 4.09 -1.76
CA ALA A 65 10.37 2.82 -1.68
C ALA A 65 11.79 2.98 -2.22
N ARG A 66 11.95 3.60 -3.40
CA ARG A 66 13.26 3.84 -4.03
C ARG A 66 14.17 4.70 -3.15
N GLU A 67 13.65 5.74 -2.53
CA GLU A 67 14.41 6.57 -1.57
C GLU A 67 14.93 5.74 -0.39
N ILE A 68 14.13 4.83 0.14
CA ILE A 68 14.48 4.05 1.33
C ILE A 68 15.47 2.93 1.00
N VAL A 69 15.24 2.19 -0.10
CA VAL A 69 16.11 1.05 -0.47
C VAL A 69 17.47 1.49 -0.98
N GLY A 70 17.58 2.70 -1.53
CA GLY A 70 18.81 3.24 -2.09
C GLY A 70 19.21 2.56 -3.41
N GLU A 71 20.46 2.75 -3.83
CA GLU A 71 20.98 2.19 -5.10
C GLU A 71 21.23 0.67 -5.04
N GLY A 72 21.46 0.13 -3.84
CA GLY A 72 21.72 -1.30 -3.64
C GLY A 72 20.48 -2.17 -3.44
N GLY A 73 19.28 -1.58 -3.47
CA GLY A 73 18.02 -2.32 -3.46
C GLY A 73 17.31 -2.20 -4.80
N TYR A 74 16.11 -2.78 -4.89
CA TYR A 74 15.35 -2.82 -6.13
C TYR A 74 13.86 -2.61 -5.86
N VAL A 75 13.17 -1.91 -6.77
CA VAL A 75 11.73 -1.65 -6.66
C VAL A 75 11.04 -2.06 -7.94
N LEU A 76 10.08 -2.97 -7.84
CA LEU A 76 9.19 -3.35 -8.92
C LEU A 76 7.78 -2.82 -8.65
N GLY A 77 7.25 -2.02 -9.57
CA GLY A 77 5.85 -1.61 -9.57
C GLY A 77 5.02 -2.48 -10.50
N VAL A 78 3.82 -2.85 -10.08
CA VAL A 78 2.83 -3.53 -10.92
C VAL A 78 1.52 -2.76 -10.86
N ASP A 79 0.97 -2.40 -12.01
CA ASP A 79 -0.36 -1.80 -12.11
C ASP A 79 -0.95 -2.06 -13.49
N LYS A 80 -2.27 -2.23 -13.58
CA LYS A 80 -2.97 -2.35 -14.87
C LYS A 80 -3.08 -1.00 -15.61
N VAL A 81 -2.85 0.09 -14.90
CA VAL A 81 -2.85 1.45 -15.46
C VAL A 81 -1.40 1.86 -15.71
N ARG A 82 -1.13 2.28 -16.95
CA ARG A 82 0.15 2.85 -17.36
C ARG A 82 0.65 3.87 -16.33
N THR A 83 1.81 3.57 -15.75
CA THR A 83 2.50 4.45 -14.80
C THR A 83 3.79 4.96 -15.43
N LEU A 84 4.03 6.27 -15.33
CA LEU A 84 5.22 6.88 -15.94
C LEU A 84 6.51 6.32 -15.32
N PRO A 85 7.59 6.09 -16.07
CA PRO A 85 8.86 5.61 -15.51
C PRO A 85 9.49 6.68 -14.60
N LEU A 86 10.17 6.26 -13.52
CA LEU A 86 10.85 7.16 -12.59
C LEU A 86 12.30 7.51 -12.98
N GLN A 87 12.83 6.93 -14.07
CA GLN A 87 14.20 7.14 -14.58
C GLN A 87 15.29 6.77 -13.57
N TYR A 88 15.11 5.65 -12.84
CA TYR A 88 16.15 5.04 -12.02
C TYR A 88 16.45 3.64 -12.52
N ASN A 89 17.72 3.24 -12.53
CA ASN A 89 18.15 1.93 -13.05
C ASN A 89 17.63 0.74 -12.24
N ASN A 90 17.25 0.95 -10.98
CA ASN A 90 16.77 -0.06 -10.05
C ASN A 90 15.28 0.15 -9.69
N VAL A 91 14.52 0.81 -10.57
CA VAL A 91 13.06 0.87 -10.51
C VAL A 91 12.50 0.41 -11.83
N GLU A 92 11.70 -0.66 -11.78
CA GLU A 92 10.98 -1.19 -12.93
C GLU A 92 9.48 -1.10 -12.70
N ILE A 93 8.72 -0.99 -13.79
CA ILE A 93 7.27 -0.91 -13.75
C ILE A 93 6.72 -1.85 -14.83
N ILE A 94 5.85 -2.77 -14.42
CA ILE A 94 5.14 -3.69 -15.29
C ILE A 94 3.67 -3.28 -15.36
N GLU A 95 3.17 -3.14 -16.58
CA GLU A 95 1.74 -2.94 -16.83
C GLU A 95 1.04 -4.30 -16.89
N SER A 96 0.37 -4.70 -15.81
CA SER A 96 -0.34 -5.98 -15.70
C SER A 96 -1.42 -5.95 -14.63
N ASP A 97 -2.48 -6.74 -14.81
CA ASP A 97 -3.42 -7.07 -13.75
C ASP A 97 -2.75 -8.00 -12.72
N LEU A 98 -3.26 -8.02 -11.48
CA LEU A 98 -2.62 -8.81 -10.41
C LEU A 98 -2.71 -10.32 -10.67
N GLU A 99 -3.81 -10.75 -11.28
CA GLU A 99 -4.10 -12.13 -11.60
C GLU A 99 -3.15 -12.69 -12.66
N ASP A 100 -2.71 -11.83 -13.58
CA ASP A 100 -1.81 -12.16 -14.68
C ASP A 100 -0.36 -11.81 -14.34
N PHE A 101 -0.08 -11.30 -13.14
CA PHE A 101 1.30 -11.01 -12.72
C PHE A 101 1.98 -12.26 -12.15
N HIS A 102 3.13 -12.59 -12.71
CA HIS A 102 3.98 -13.70 -12.26
C HIS A 102 5.46 -13.33 -12.42
N THR A 103 6.26 -13.76 -11.44
CA THR A 103 7.72 -13.56 -11.43
C THR A 103 8.37 -14.61 -10.53
N GLU A 104 9.59 -15.01 -10.90
CA GLU A 104 10.46 -15.85 -10.06
C GLU A 104 11.23 -15.03 -9.03
N MET A 105 11.23 -13.69 -9.17
CA MET A 105 11.90 -12.79 -8.23
C MET A 105 11.27 -12.87 -6.85
N LYS A 106 12.13 -12.89 -5.83
CA LYS A 106 11.72 -12.82 -4.43
C LYS A 106 11.90 -11.42 -3.87
N PHE A 107 11.02 -11.04 -2.94
CA PHE A 107 10.98 -9.70 -2.36
C PHE A 107 11.05 -9.76 -0.84
N ASN A 108 11.76 -8.81 -0.23
CA ASN A 108 11.76 -8.63 1.21
C ASN A 108 10.49 -7.93 1.69
N VAL A 109 9.87 -7.10 0.84
CA VAL A 109 8.66 -6.35 1.15
C VAL A 109 7.68 -6.35 -0.02
N VAL A 110 6.41 -6.66 0.26
CA VAL A 110 5.31 -6.42 -0.67
C VAL A 110 4.39 -5.32 -0.12
N LEU A 111 4.05 -4.36 -0.96
CA LEU A 111 3.19 -3.22 -0.67
C LEU A 111 1.94 -3.28 -1.54
N SER A 112 0.80 -2.84 -1.01
CA SER A 112 -0.44 -2.70 -1.78
C SER A 112 -1.23 -1.48 -1.29
N ASP A 113 -1.28 -0.44 -2.13
CA ASP A 113 -2.19 0.71 -1.96
C ASP A 113 -3.34 0.67 -2.99
N ILE A 114 -3.75 -0.52 -3.40
CA ILE A 114 -4.84 -0.71 -4.38
C ILE A 114 -6.18 -0.24 -3.78
N SER A 115 -6.93 0.54 -4.56
CA SER A 115 -8.30 0.92 -4.23
C SER A 115 -9.24 0.47 -5.35
N PRO A 116 -10.44 -0.04 -5.04
CA PRO A 116 -11.46 -0.23 -6.06
C PRO A 116 -11.92 1.13 -6.60
N LYS A 117 -12.55 1.12 -7.78
CA LYS A 117 -13.36 2.24 -8.24
C LYS A 117 -14.54 2.40 -7.29
N ILE A 118 -14.54 3.52 -6.55
CA ILE A 118 -15.55 3.85 -5.54
C ILE A 118 -16.90 4.12 -6.23
N MET A 119 -17.92 3.38 -5.83
CA MET A 119 -19.30 3.49 -6.34
C MET A 119 -20.18 4.35 -5.44
N GLY A 120 -19.73 4.67 -4.22
CA GLY A 120 -20.51 5.42 -3.24
C GLY A 120 -21.47 4.55 -2.41
N LYS A 121 -21.46 3.23 -2.65
CA LYS A 121 -22.21 2.24 -1.86
C LYS A 121 -21.24 1.56 -0.91
N ARG A 122 -21.31 1.93 0.37
CA ARG A 122 -20.32 1.55 1.40
C ARG A 122 -20.00 0.05 1.39
N ASP A 123 -21.01 -0.81 1.43
CA ASP A 123 -20.83 -2.25 1.55
C ASP A 123 -20.20 -2.85 0.28
N VAL A 124 -20.59 -2.35 -0.89
CA VAL A 124 -20.02 -2.74 -2.18
C VAL A 124 -18.55 -2.32 -2.29
N ASP A 125 -18.24 -1.08 -1.88
CA ASP A 125 -16.88 -0.55 -1.91
C ASP A 125 -15.97 -1.28 -0.92
N GLN A 126 -16.49 -1.61 0.27
CA GLN A 126 -15.80 -2.42 1.27
C GLN A 126 -15.52 -3.85 0.77
N TYR A 127 -16.53 -4.53 0.24
CA TYR A 127 -16.37 -5.88 -0.30
C TYR A 127 -15.35 -5.93 -1.44
N ARG A 128 -15.41 -4.98 -2.37
CA ARG A 128 -14.42 -4.87 -3.45
C ARG A 128 -13.01 -4.60 -2.94
N SER A 129 -12.87 -3.76 -1.91
CA SER A 129 -11.57 -3.54 -1.27
C SER A 129 -11.03 -4.81 -0.61
N TYR A 130 -11.90 -5.60 0.02
CA TYR A 130 -11.53 -6.89 0.62
C TYR A 130 -11.06 -7.89 -0.44
N ILE A 131 -11.75 -8.00 -1.57
CA ILE A 131 -11.32 -8.88 -2.68
C ILE A 131 -9.94 -8.47 -3.22
N LEU A 132 -9.68 -7.18 -3.40
CA LEU A 132 -8.38 -6.70 -3.85
C LEU A 132 -7.26 -6.98 -2.84
N ALA A 133 -7.55 -6.85 -1.54
CA ALA A 133 -6.60 -7.20 -0.49
C ALA A 133 -6.27 -8.71 -0.47
N LYS A 134 -7.26 -9.58 -0.75
CA LYS A 134 -7.03 -11.03 -0.90
C LYS A 134 -6.16 -11.36 -2.10
N LYS A 135 -6.43 -10.76 -3.26
CA LYS A 135 -5.58 -10.93 -4.46
C LYS A 135 -4.14 -10.47 -4.22
N ALA A 136 -3.96 -9.36 -3.52
CA ALA A 136 -2.62 -8.91 -3.13
C ALA A 136 -1.92 -9.91 -2.20
N LEU A 137 -2.64 -10.55 -1.27
CA LEU A 137 -2.09 -11.60 -0.43
C LEU A 137 -1.69 -12.85 -1.24
N GLU A 138 -2.51 -13.27 -2.21
CA GLU A 138 -2.20 -14.42 -3.09
C GLU A 138 -0.90 -14.20 -3.89
N VAL A 139 -0.68 -12.99 -4.40
CA VAL A 139 0.61 -12.62 -5.03
C VAL A 139 1.73 -12.63 -4.00
N THR A 140 1.49 -12.05 -2.83
CA THR A 140 2.47 -11.96 -1.74
C THR A 140 2.98 -13.33 -1.31
N GLU A 141 2.09 -14.31 -1.13
CA GLU A 141 2.47 -15.67 -0.72
C GLU A 141 3.42 -16.37 -1.68
N LYS A 142 3.36 -16.04 -2.97
CA LYS A 142 4.21 -16.63 -4.02
C LYS A 142 5.60 -15.99 -4.07
N VAL A 143 5.71 -14.70 -3.75
CA VAL A 143 6.91 -13.90 -4.04
C VAL A 143 7.63 -13.37 -2.80
N LEU A 144 6.99 -13.35 -1.63
CA LEU A 144 7.58 -12.81 -0.41
C LEU A 144 8.55 -13.81 0.21
N GLU A 145 9.74 -13.32 0.60
CA GLU A 145 10.75 -14.13 1.28
C GLU A 145 10.36 -14.51 2.71
N ASP A 146 11.01 -15.55 3.26
CA ASP A 146 10.92 -15.86 4.68
C ASP A 146 11.29 -14.62 5.51
N ARG A 147 10.51 -14.38 6.57
CA ARG A 147 10.61 -13.18 7.42
C ARG A 147 10.33 -11.84 6.73
N GLY A 148 9.88 -11.85 5.47
CA GLY A 148 9.49 -10.66 4.73
C GLY A 148 8.31 -9.90 5.36
N ASN A 149 8.08 -8.68 4.88
CA ASN A 149 7.02 -7.79 5.34
C ASN A 149 5.95 -7.58 4.26
N PHE A 150 4.70 -7.42 4.70
CA PHE A 150 3.58 -7.11 3.82
C PHE A 150 2.79 -5.92 4.37
N LEU A 151 2.42 -5.00 3.48
CA LEU A 151 1.57 -3.86 3.79
C LEU A 151 0.39 -3.82 2.83
N VAL A 152 -0.84 -3.83 3.34
CA VAL A 152 -2.03 -3.82 2.49
C VAL A 152 -3.05 -2.80 2.96
N LYS A 153 -3.58 -2.02 2.02
CA LYS A 153 -4.76 -1.19 2.24
C LYS A 153 -6.03 -2.04 2.22
N ILE A 154 -6.94 -1.74 3.13
CA ILE A 154 -8.30 -2.25 3.10
C ILE A 154 -9.27 -1.19 3.62
N PHE A 155 -10.53 -1.23 3.18
CA PHE A 155 -11.60 -0.46 3.80
C PHE A 155 -12.19 -1.21 4.98
N GLN A 156 -12.24 -0.53 6.13
CA GLN A 156 -12.78 -1.11 7.36
C GLN A 156 -14.21 -1.61 7.14
N SER A 157 -14.40 -2.92 7.29
CA SER A 157 -15.67 -3.65 7.18
C SER A 157 -15.72 -4.75 8.25
N GLU A 158 -16.83 -5.49 8.30
CA GLU A 158 -16.97 -6.65 9.20
C GLU A 158 -16.02 -7.79 8.84
N ASP A 159 -15.74 -7.99 7.54
CA ASP A 159 -14.82 -9.02 7.02
C ASP A 159 -13.34 -8.77 7.33
N VAL A 160 -12.98 -7.56 7.76
CA VAL A 160 -11.57 -7.23 8.07
C VAL A 160 -11.03 -8.12 9.19
N LYS A 161 -11.89 -8.57 10.11
CA LYS A 161 -11.46 -9.45 11.20
C LYS A 161 -11.01 -10.81 10.68
N SER A 162 -11.83 -11.46 9.85
CA SER A 162 -11.49 -12.78 9.28
C SER A 162 -10.24 -12.70 8.41
N PHE A 163 -10.11 -11.64 7.60
CA PHE A 163 -8.89 -11.39 6.82
C PHE A 163 -7.65 -11.25 7.70
N SER A 164 -7.77 -10.52 8.81
CA SER A 164 -6.66 -10.37 9.76
C SER A 164 -6.31 -11.66 10.48
N ASP A 165 -7.26 -12.55 10.73
CA ASP A 165 -7.00 -13.85 11.34
C ASP A 165 -6.25 -14.76 10.36
N ASP A 166 -6.57 -14.68 9.08
CA ASP A 166 -5.81 -15.35 8.02
C ASP A 166 -4.38 -14.82 7.91
N LEU A 167 -4.18 -13.51 8.01
CA LEU A 167 -2.84 -12.92 8.05
C LEU A 167 -2.05 -13.38 9.29
N ARG A 168 -2.69 -13.53 10.46
CA ARG A 168 -2.01 -13.98 11.70
C ARG A 168 -1.50 -15.42 11.62
N LYS A 169 -2.10 -16.26 10.79
CA LYS A 169 -1.60 -17.62 10.54
C LYS A 169 -0.24 -17.59 9.81
N ARG A 170 -0.03 -16.59 8.95
CA ARG A 170 1.11 -16.49 8.02
C ARG A 170 2.22 -15.54 8.48
N PHE A 171 1.89 -14.59 9.36
CA PHE A 171 2.83 -13.55 9.80
C PHE A 171 2.97 -13.56 11.32
N GLY A 172 4.21 -13.40 11.80
CA GLY A 172 4.49 -13.30 13.24
C GLY A 172 3.97 -12.02 13.90
N TYR A 173 3.63 -11.01 13.11
CA TYR A 173 3.09 -9.75 13.59
C TYR A 173 2.05 -9.21 12.62
N VAL A 174 0.86 -8.86 13.13
CA VAL A 174 -0.22 -8.24 12.34
C VAL A 174 -0.81 -7.07 13.13
N LYS A 175 -0.81 -5.86 12.56
CA LYS A 175 -1.35 -4.66 13.21
C LYS A 175 -2.09 -3.75 12.25
N PHE A 176 -3.26 -3.29 12.67
CA PHE A 176 -3.98 -2.22 11.99
C PHE A 176 -3.35 -0.86 12.25
N TYR A 177 -3.26 -0.05 11.21
CA TYR A 177 -2.80 1.32 11.30
C TYR A 177 -3.56 2.24 10.36
N ARG A 178 -3.86 3.44 10.84
CA ARG A 178 -4.44 4.49 10.02
C ARG A 178 -3.50 5.70 10.01
N PRO A 179 -2.86 6.00 8.87
CA PRO A 179 -2.01 7.17 8.73
C PRO A 179 -2.76 8.47 9.04
N ARG A 180 -2.07 9.44 9.63
CA ARG A 180 -2.60 10.80 9.86
C ARG A 180 -2.92 11.51 8.54
N SER A 181 -2.22 11.14 7.48
CA SER A 181 -2.45 11.63 6.12
C SER A 181 -3.69 11.05 5.43
N THR A 182 -4.38 10.07 6.04
CA THR A 182 -5.68 9.56 5.55
C THR A 182 -6.79 10.60 5.77
N ARG A 183 -7.67 10.77 4.77
CA ARG A 183 -8.77 11.75 4.82
C ARG A 183 -9.72 11.44 5.98
N LYS A 184 -10.22 12.47 6.67
CA LYS A 184 -11.34 12.33 7.61
C LYS A 184 -12.55 11.75 6.85
N GLY A 185 -13.27 10.79 7.43
CA GLY A 185 -14.42 10.12 6.80
C GLY A 185 -14.11 8.95 5.85
N SER A 186 -12.85 8.76 5.45
CA SER A 186 -12.47 7.54 4.70
C SER A 186 -12.57 6.31 5.61
N SER A 187 -12.99 5.15 5.11
CA SER A 187 -12.89 3.87 5.83
C SER A 187 -11.51 3.21 5.68
N GLU A 188 -10.56 3.86 5.00
CA GLU A 188 -9.21 3.36 4.75
C GLU A 188 -8.43 3.07 6.03
N ILE A 189 -7.91 1.84 6.10
CA ILE A 189 -6.94 1.39 7.07
C ILE A 189 -5.86 0.59 6.34
N TYR A 190 -4.70 0.46 6.95
CA TYR A 190 -3.62 -0.40 6.49
C TYR A 190 -3.40 -1.53 7.49
N ILE A 191 -3.17 -2.73 6.99
CA ILE A 191 -2.74 -3.87 7.81
C ILE A 191 -1.25 -4.05 7.58
N ILE A 192 -0.50 -4.02 8.67
CA ILE A 192 0.94 -4.19 8.70
C ILE A 192 1.25 -5.60 9.13
N CYS A 193 1.94 -6.33 8.26
CA CYS A 193 2.31 -7.72 8.46
C CYS A 193 3.84 -7.83 8.45
N LYS A 194 4.42 -8.51 9.44
CA LYS A 194 5.87 -8.72 9.52
C LYS A 194 6.20 -10.15 9.86
N SER A 195 7.40 -10.56 9.48
CA SER A 195 7.91 -11.90 9.72
C SER A 195 7.02 -12.96 9.07
N PHE A 196 6.94 -12.94 7.74
CA PHE A 196 6.28 -13.99 6.96
C PHE A 196 6.85 -15.38 7.29
N ARG A 197 6.00 -16.40 7.26
CA ARG A 197 6.33 -17.79 7.59
C ARG A 197 6.11 -18.67 6.37
N THR A 198 7.19 -18.99 5.66
CA THR A 198 7.11 -19.81 4.44
C THR A 198 6.67 -21.24 4.73
N SER A 199 6.92 -21.76 5.93
CA SER A 199 6.58 -23.14 6.34
C SER A 199 5.11 -23.37 6.70
N CYS A 200 4.22 -22.40 6.47
CA CYS A 200 2.78 -22.50 6.73
C CYS A 200 1.92 -22.58 5.46
N LEU A 201 2.53 -22.68 4.28
CA LEU A 201 1.90 -23.01 3.00
C LEU A 201 2.08 -24.51 2.72
#